data_AF-A0AA50DWQ2-F1
#
_entry.id   AF-A0AA50DWQ2-F1
#
_cell.length_a   1.000
_cell.length_b   1.000
_cell.length_c   1.000
_cell.angle_alpha   90.00
_cell.angle_beta   90.00
_cell.angle_gamma   90.00
#
_symmetry.space_group_name_H-M   'P 1'
#
loop_
_entity.id
_entity.type
_entity.pdbx_description
1 polymer ?
#
loop_
_entity_poly.entity_id
_entity_poly.type
_entity_poly.pdbx_seq_one_letter_code
_entity_poly.pdbx_strand_id
1 'polypeptide(L)'
;MQLLVEEVTGQSFAEFMQEQILHPLGMTGANFDWPTIVDQGRANNLATSFTEDLQPSPPRHFTATGAASLYASLADMVKFAQAHLQPNSVLKADTLQRMATAQPGTDGTWGLGMMLYQTTTSGGAVIGHDGAICPL
;
A
#
# COMPACT_ATOMS: atom_id res chain seq x y z
N MET A 1 1.45 12.71 4.78
CA MET A 1 1.37 12.50 3.32
C MET A 1 -0.05 12.52 2.78
N GLN A 2 -1.00 11.78 3.37
CA GLN A 2 -2.41 11.76 2.91
C GLN A 2 -2.98 13.18 2.68
N LEU A 3 -2.98 14.02 3.70
CA LEU A 3 -3.52 15.39 3.62
C LEU A 3 -2.84 16.25 2.53
N LEU A 4 -1.54 16.02 2.28
CA LEU A 4 -0.81 16.75 1.24
C LEU A 4 -1.28 16.34 -0.15
N VAL A 5 -1.56 15.04 -0.36
CA VAL A 5 -2.16 14.56 -1.61
C VAL A 5 -3.51 15.23 -1.80
N GLU A 6 -4.37 15.18 -0.78
CA GLU A 6 -5.71 15.75 -0.82
C GLU A 6 -5.69 17.27 -1.08
N GLU A 7 -4.79 18.00 -0.42
CA GLU A 7 -4.65 19.46 -0.60
C GLU A 7 -4.17 19.84 -2.00
N VAL A 8 -3.19 19.11 -2.54
CA VAL A 8 -2.60 19.44 -3.85
C VAL A 8 -3.51 19.02 -5.01
N THR A 9 -4.23 17.91 -4.88
CA THR A 9 -5.05 17.34 -5.97
C THR A 9 -6.51 17.79 -5.90
N GLY A 10 -6.99 18.17 -4.71
CA GLY A 10 -8.41 18.46 -4.46
C GLY A 10 -9.30 17.21 -4.43
N GLN A 11 -8.72 16.00 -4.49
CA GLN A 11 -9.42 14.72 -4.43
C GLN A 11 -9.28 14.11 -3.04
N SER A 12 -10.23 13.25 -2.63
CA SER A 12 -9.96 12.40 -1.47
C SER A 12 -8.78 11.47 -1.76
N PHE A 13 -8.07 11.05 -0.72
CA PHE A 13 -6.93 10.15 -0.89
C PHE A 13 -7.32 8.84 -1.57
N ALA A 14 -8.49 8.28 -1.24
CA ALA A 14 -8.97 7.03 -1.83
C ALA A 14 -9.25 7.16 -3.33
N GLU A 15 -9.87 8.26 -3.76
CA GLU A 15 -10.13 8.54 -5.19
C GLU A 15 -8.83 8.74 -5.96
N PHE A 16 -7.92 9.56 -5.43
CA PHE A 16 -6.62 9.79 -6.07
C PHE A 16 -5.83 8.47 -6.23
N MET A 17 -5.77 7.68 -5.16
CA MET A 17 -5.08 6.38 -5.20
C MET A 17 -5.73 5.44 -6.21
N GLN A 18 -7.06 5.44 -6.32
CA GLN A 18 -7.73 4.61 -7.33
C GLN A 18 -7.38 5.01 -8.76
N GLU A 19 -7.53 6.29 -9.08
CA GLU A 19 -7.38 6.79 -10.44
C GLU A 19 -5.93 6.80 -10.91
N GLN A 20 -5.02 7.21 -10.04
CA GLN A 20 -3.64 7.50 -10.44
C GLN A 20 -2.70 6.31 -10.21
N ILE A 21 -3.03 5.40 -9.29
CA ILE A 21 -2.12 4.32 -8.87
C ILE A 21 -2.75 2.94 -9.10
N LEU A 22 -3.87 2.63 -8.42
CA LEU A 22 -4.38 1.26 -8.37
C LEU A 22 -4.97 0.81 -9.71
N HIS A 23 -5.83 1.60 -10.37
CA HIS A 23 -6.36 1.24 -11.68
C HIS A 23 -5.28 1.16 -12.77
N PRO A 24 -4.33 2.11 -12.90
CA PRO A 24 -3.25 2.00 -13.89
C PRO A 24 -2.31 0.81 -13.68
N LEU A 25 -2.20 0.31 -12.44
CA LEU A 25 -1.47 -0.94 -12.12
C LEU A 25 -2.35 -2.19 -12.24
N GLY A 26 -3.62 -2.05 -12.59
CA GLY A 26 -4.58 -3.14 -12.72
C GLY A 26 -5.00 -3.75 -11.37
N MET A 27 -4.77 -3.07 -10.25
CA MET A 27 -5.13 -3.48 -8.89
C MET A 27 -6.62 -3.25 -8.60
N THR A 28 -7.50 -3.74 -9.48
CA THR A 28 -8.95 -3.46 -9.46
C THR A 28 -9.68 -4.02 -8.25
N GLY A 29 -9.09 -4.98 -7.52
CA GLY A 29 -9.64 -5.49 -6.27
C GLY A 29 -9.32 -4.60 -5.07
N ALA A 30 -8.32 -3.73 -5.19
CA ALA A 30 -7.82 -2.93 -4.08
C ALA A 30 -8.59 -1.61 -3.90
N ASN A 31 -8.76 -1.15 -2.65
CA ASN A 31 -9.32 0.16 -2.34
C ASN A 31 -8.92 0.61 -0.91
N PHE A 32 -8.81 1.90 -0.69
CA PHE A 32 -8.59 2.49 0.64
C PHE A 32 -9.89 2.79 1.41
N ASP A 33 -11.03 2.82 0.72
CA ASP A 33 -12.33 3.17 1.32
C ASP A 33 -13.23 1.94 1.51
N TRP A 34 -13.44 1.56 2.77
CA TRP A 34 -14.25 0.39 3.13
C TRP A 34 -15.74 0.52 2.75
N PRO A 35 -16.43 1.65 3.03
CA PRO A 35 -17.82 1.86 2.57
C PRO A 35 -17.99 1.61 1.07
N THR A 36 -17.09 2.16 0.22
CA THR A 36 -17.12 1.90 -1.22
C THR A 36 -17.00 0.41 -1.57
N ILE A 37 -16.17 -0.36 -0.86
CA ILE A 37 -16.06 -1.82 -1.09
C ILE A 37 -17.40 -2.51 -0.78
N VAL A 38 -18.07 -2.12 0.29
CA VAL A 38 -19.36 -2.67 0.70
C VAL A 38 -20.46 -2.32 -0.27
N ASP A 39 -20.55 -1.04 -0.68
CA ASP A 39 -21.55 -0.55 -1.63
C ASP A 39 -21.43 -1.22 -3.01
N GLN A 40 -20.21 -1.61 -3.39
CA GLN A 40 -19.94 -2.41 -4.59
C GLN A 40 -20.29 -3.91 -4.43
N GLY A 41 -20.86 -4.33 -3.30
CA GLY A 41 -21.22 -5.73 -3.02
C GLY A 41 -20.02 -6.64 -2.79
N ARG A 42 -18.83 -6.09 -2.50
CA ARG A 42 -17.57 -6.86 -2.36
C ARG A 42 -17.21 -7.19 -0.92
N ALA A 43 -18.10 -6.90 0.04
CA ALA A 43 -17.87 -7.16 1.47
C ALA A 43 -17.49 -8.62 1.76
N ASN A 44 -18.13 -9.59 1.09
CA ASN A 44 -17.88 -11.02 1.27
C ASN A 44 -16.51 -11.49 0.74
N ASN A 45 -15.78 -10.64 0.01
CA ASN A 45 -14.43 -10.94 -0.48
C ASN A 45 -13.34 -10.49 0.50
N LEU A 46 -13.73 -9.82 1.60
CA LEU A 46 -12.79 -9.35 2.61
C LEU A 46 -12.47 -10.46 3.60
N ALA A 47 -11.21 -10.50 4.05
CA ALA A 47 -10.81 -11.40 5.13
C ALA A 47 -11.40 -10.91 6.46
N THR A 48 -11.88 -11.86 7.26
CA THR A 48 -12.32 -11.60 8.64
C THR A 48 -11.10 -11.42 9.54
N SER A 49 -11.06 -10.34 10.32
CA SER A 49 -10.09 -10.16 11.40
C SER A 49 -10.52 -10.96 12.63
N PHE A 50 -9.55 -11.45 13.41
CA PHE A 50 -9.82 -12.24 14.62
C PHE A 50 -9.00 -11.74 15.80
N THR A 51 -9.60 -11.74 17.00
CA THR A 51 -8.90 -11.49 18.28
C THR A 51 -7.94 -12.63 18.62
N GLU A 52 -7.11 -12.45 19.66
CA GLU A 52 -6.22 -13.51 20.16
C GLU A 52 -6.99 -14.78 20.59
N ASP A 53 -8.22 -14.60 21.09
CA ASP A 53 -9.16 -15.68 21.45
C ASP A 53 -9.96 -16.23 20.25
N LEU A 54 -9.52 -15.94 19.02
CA LEU A 54 -10.11 -16.38 17.75
C LEU A 54 -11.57 -15.95 17.56
N GLN A 55 -11.99 -14.83 18.15
CA GLN A 55 -13.32 -14.26 17.91
C GLN A 55 -13.29 -13.29 16.74
N PRO A 56 -14.30 -13.28 15.83
CA PRO A 56 -14.39 -12.29 14.77
C PRO A 56 -14.35 -10.86 15.32
N SER A 57 -13.48 -10.03 14.77
CA SER A 57 -13.32 -8.62 15.12
C SER A 57 -13.90 -7.75 13.99
N PRO A 58 -14.65 -6.69 14.29
CA PRO A 58 -15.21 -5.82 13.27
C PRO A 58 -14.11 -5.09 12.48
N PRO A 59 -14.39 -4.68 11.22
CA PRO A 59 -13.46 -3.87 10.44
C PRO A 59 -13.07 -2.59 11.18
N ARG A 60 -11.78 -2.24 11.14
CA ARG A 60 -11.27 -1.02 11.75
C ARG A 60 -11.31 0.14 10.76
N HIS A 61 -11.95 1.24 11.16
CA HIS A 61 -11.94 2.49 10.40
C HIS A 61 -10.80 3.38 10.92
N PHE A 62 -9.88 3.74 10.04
CA PHE A 62 -8.76 4.62 10.37
C PHE A 62 -9.02 6.01 9.81
N THR A 63 -8.66 7.04 10.58
CA THR A 63 -8.62 8.42 10.08
C THR A 63 -7.43 8.64 9.14
N ALA A 64 -6.29 8.01 9.44
CA ALA A 64 -5.09 8.01 8.60
C ALA A 64 -5.12 6.84 7.61
N THR A 65 -6.05 6.88 6.65
CA THR A 65 -6.26 5.79 5.67
C THR A 65 -5.00 5.50 4.85
N GLY A 66 -4.24 6.54 4.49
CA GLY A 66 -2.99 6.39 3.75
C GLY A 66 -1.86 5.68 4.50
N ALA A 67 -2.01 5.48 5.82
CA ALA A 67 -1.04 4.73 6.63
C ALA A 67 -1.43 3.27 6.85
N ALA A 68 -2.72 2.90 6.77
CA ALA A 68 -3.19 1.62 7.31
C ALA A 68 -4.42 0.98 6.62
N SER A 69 -5.04 1.60 5.62
CA SER A 69 -6.38 1.20 5.14
C SER A 69 -6.43 0.63 3.73
N LEU A 70 -5.32 0.20 3.14
CA LEU A 70 -5.40 -0.49 1.86
C LEU A 70 -5.98 -1.91 2.06
N TYR A 71 -7.18 -2.14 1.55
CA TYR A 71 -7.71 -3.48 1.34
C TYR A 71 -7.26 -3.94 -0.04
N ALA A 72 -6.64 -5.11 -0.15
CA ALA A 72 -6.16 -5.66 -1.41
C ALA A 72 -6.18 -7.19 -1.39
N SER A 73 -6.37 -7.81 -2.56
CA SER A 73 -6.20 -9.24 -2.72
C SER A 73 -4.73 -9.61 -2.98
N LEU A 74 -4.39 -10.90 -2.86
CA LEU A 74 -3.08 -11.40 -3.29
C LEU A 74 -2.79 -11.06 -4.77
N ALA A 75 -3.81 -11.14 -5.63
CA ALA A 75 -3.65 -10.83 -7.04
C ALA A 75 -3.32 -9.34 -7.28
N ASP A 76 -3.85 -8.43 -6.47
CA ASP A 76 -3.50 -7.01 -6.52
C ASP A 76 -2.07 -6.78 -6.02
N MET A 77 -1.68 -7.45 -4.93
CA MET A 77 -0.32 -7.34 -4.38
C MET A 77 0.75 -7.91 -5.33
N VAL A 78 0.44 -8.95 -6.11
CA VAL A 78 1.34 -9.46 -7.16
C VAL A 78 1.56 -8.39 -8.24
N LYS A 79 0.52 -7.68 -8.68
CA LYS A 79 0.66 -6.58 -9.65
C LYS A 79 1.48 -5.43 -9.08
N PHE A 80 1.26 -5.09 -7.81
CA PHE A 80 2.08 -4.09 -7.10
C PHE A 80 3.56 -4.48 -7.07
N ALA A 81 3.87 -5.74 -6.77
CA ALA A 81 5.24 -6.26 -6.80
C ALA A 81 5.83 -6.25 -8.22
N GLN A 82 5.08 -6.66 -9.23
CA GLN A 82 5.49 -6.60 -10.64
C GLN A 82 5.80 -5.17 -11.08
N ALA A 83 5.03 -4.19 -10.62
CA ALA A 83 5.26 -2.77 -10.91
C ALA A 83 6.62 -2.25 -10.39
N HIS A 84 7.25 -2.94 -9.43
CA HIS A 84 8.60 -2.62 -8.96
C HIS A 84 9.71 -3.34 -9.74
N LEU A 85 9.38 -4.40 -10.49
CA LEU A 85 10.33 -5.27 -11.17
C LEU A 85 10.30 -5.14 -12.70
N GLN A 86 9.21 -4.59 -13.24
CA GLN A 86 8.95 -4.45 -14.66
C GLN A 86 8.71 -2.98 -15.02
N PRO A 87 8.63 -2.61 -16.32
CA PRO A 87 8.24 -1.26 -16.71
C PRO A 87 6.96 -0.83 -16.00
N ASN A 88 7.04 0.27 -15.26
CA ASN A 88 5.97 0.78 -14.44
C ASN A 88 5.15 1.83 -15.22
N SER A 89 3.82 1.71 -15.20
CA SER A 89 2.90 2.61 -15.90
C SER A 89 2.64 3.94 -15.17
N VAL A 90 3.02 4.03 -13.90
CA VAL A 90 2.73 5.16 -12.99
C VAL A 90 3.99 5.96 -12.66
N LEU A 91 5.08 5.27 -12.31
CA LEU A 91 6.32 5.86 -11.85
C LEU A 91 7.44 5.69 -12.87
N LYS A 92 8.30 6.72 -12.95
CA LYS A 92 9.55 6.64 -13.69
C LYS A 92 10.52 5.68 -12.98
N ALA A 93 11.39 5.04 -13.76
CA ALA A 93 12.42 4.14 -13.23
C ALA A 93 13.31 4.82 -12.17
N ASP A 94 13.69 6.08 -12.36
CA ASP A 94 14.47 6.85 -11.38
C ASP A 94 13.72 7.05 -10.05
N THR A 95 12.39 7.25 -10.09
CA THR A 95 11.58 7.36 -8.88
C THR A 95 11.56 6.04 -8.11
N LEU A 96 11.40 4.91 -8.80
CA LEU A 96 11.46 3.58 -8.18
C LEU A 96 12.83 3.31 -7.56
N GLN A 97 13.91 3.68 -8.25
CA GLN A 97 15.26 3.56 -7.71
C GLN A 97 15.42 4.37 -6.42
N ARG A 98 14.90 5.61 -6.39
CA ARG A 98 14.93 6.45 -5.17
C ARG A 98 14.10 5.86 -4.04
N MET A 99 12.95 5.23 -4.32
CA MET A 99 12.16 4.51 -3.32
C MET A 99 12.95 3.35 -2.69
N ALA A 100 13.81 2.69 -3.47
CA ALA A 100 14.66 1.57 -3.05
C ALA A 100 16.06 1.99 -2.57
N THR A 101 16.35 3.30 -2.46
CA THR A 101 17.66 3.82 -2.05
C THR A 101 17.54 4.52 -0.70
N ALA A 102 18.51 4.29 0.18
CA ALA A 102 18.57 4.91 1.50
C ALA A 102 18.48 6.44 1.41
N GLN A 103 17.64 7.05 2.23
CA GLN A 103 17.49 8.50 2.27
C GLN A 103 18.31 9.11 3.40
N PRO A 104 18.67 10.40 3.31
CA PRO A 104 19.36 11.10 4.39
C PRO A 104 18.58 11.01 5.71
N GLY A 105 19.27 10.69 6.80
CA GLY A 105 18.68 10.61 8.14
C GLY A 105 17.97 9.30 8.49
N THR A 106 18.11 8.25 7.66
CA THR A 106 17.49 6.93 7.92
C THR A 106 18.48 5.85 8.38
N ASP A 107 19.72 6.22 8.68
CA ASP A 107 20.82 5.28 9.02
C ASP A 107 21.00 4.13 8.00
N GLY A 108 20.70 4.39 6.73
CA GLY A 108 20.80 3.37 5.68
C GLY A 108 19.65 2.35 5.65
N THR A 109 18.62 2.49 6.48
CA THR A 109 17.58 1.46 6.67
C THR A 109 16.26 1.75 5.95
N TRP A 110 16.03 2.96 5.44
CA TRP A 110 14.79 3.34 4.76
C TRP A 110 15.02 4.13 3.47
N GLY A 111 14.23 3.79 2.45
CA GLY A 111 13.99 4.61 1.29
C GLY A 111 12.72 5.45 1.41
N LEU A 112 12.08 5.76 0.28
CA LEU A 112 10.80 6.49 0.26
C LEU A 112 9.64 5.50 0.39
N GLY A 113 9.29 5.15 1.64
CA GLY A 113 8.18 4.25 1.96
C GLY A 113 8.53 2.76 1.97
N MET A 114 9.81 2.40 1.80
CA MET A 114 10.30 1.02 1.86
C MET A 114 11.46 0.91 2.85
N MET A 115 11.47 -0.15 3.65
CA MET A 115 12.63 -0.61 4.42
C MET A 115 13.65 -1.29 3.50
N LEU A 116 14.92 -1.15 3.85
CA LEU A 116 16.05 -1.84 3.24
C LEU A 116 16.54 -2.92 4.21
N TYR A 117 15.96 -4.11 4.11
CA TYR A 117 16.19 -5.18 5.09
C TYR A 117 17.61 -5.74 5.05
N GLN A 118 18.12 -6.01 3.85
CA GLN A 118 19.45 -6.61 3.65
C GLN A 118 20.04 -6.19 2.31
N THR A 119 21.35 -6.00 2.25
CA THR A 119 22.08 -5.86 0.98
C THR A 119 22.35 -7.24 0.40
N THR A 120 22.11 -7.42 -0.91
CA THR A 120 22.39 -8.68 -1.61
C THR A 120 23.87 -8.75 -2.00
N THR A 121 24.40 -9.96 -2.20
CA THR A 121 25.78 -10.18 -2.66
C THR A 121 26.04 -9.61 -4.06
N SER A 122 25.00 -9.37 -4.85
CA SER A 122 25.04 -8.71 -6.16
C SER A 122 25.02 -7.18 -6.09
N GLY A 123 25.01 -6.59 -4.89
CA GLY A 123 24.99 -5.14 -4.69
C GLY A 123 23.59 -4.50 -4.76
N GLY A 124 22.53 -5.30 -4.74
CA GLY A 124 21.14 -4.84 -4.59
C GLY A 124 20.69 -4.85 -3.13
N ALA A 125 19.39 -4.68 -2.89
CA ALA A 125 18.80 -4.80 -1.55
C ALA A 125 17.48 -5.57 -1.57
N VAL A 126 17.22 -6.31 -0.50
CA VAL A 126 15.88 -6.81 -0.17
C VAL A 126 15.12 -5.64 0.42
N ILE A 127 14.05 -5.23 -0.27
CA ILE A 127 13.23 -4.08 0.12
C ILE A 127 11.78 -4.50 0.38
N GLY A 128 11.08 -3.77 1.23
CA GLY A 128 9.66 -3.98 1.47
C GLY A 128 9.13 -3.15 2.63
N HIS A 129 7.93 -3.46 3.10
CA HIS A 129 7.35 -2.82 4.27
C HIS A 129 6.37 -3.79 4.94
N ASP A 130 6.46 -3.93 6.26
CA ASP A 130 5.56 -4.78 7.02
C ASP A 130 4.25 -4.07 7.35
N GLY A 131 3.20 -4.83 7.63
CA GLY A 131 1.90 -4.29 8.02
C GLY A 131 1.18 -5.25 8.94
N ALA A 132 0.61 -4.71 10.02
CA ALA A 132 -0.26 -5.45 10.91
C ALA A 132 -1.35 -4.51 11.44
N ILE A 133 -2.58 -5.02 11.51
CA ILE A 133 -3.70 -4.35 12.18
C ILE A 133 -4.05 -5.23 13.36
N CYS A 134 -3.72 -4.79 14.57
CA CYS A 134 -4.12 -5.49 15.77
C CYS A 134 -5.64 -5.34 15.99
N PRO A 135 -6.35 -6.42 16.33
CA PRO A 135 -7.71 -6.34 16.84
C PRO A 135 -7.73 -5.53 18.14
N LEU A 136 -8.84 -4.85 18.42
CA LEU A 136 -9.11 -4.28 19.75
C LEU A 136 -9.54 -5.36 20.74
#